data_AF-A0A965AAK6-F1
#
_entry.id   AF-A0A965AAK6-F1
#
_cell.length_a   1.000
_cell.length_b   1.000
_cell.length_c   1.000
_cell.angle_alpha   90.00
_cell.angle_beta   90.00
_cell.angle_gamma   90.00
#
_symmetry.space_group_name_H-M   'P 1'
#
loop_
_entity.id
_entity.type
_entity.pdbx_description
1 polymer ?
#
loop_
_entity_poly.entity_id
_entity_poly.type
_entity_poly.pdbx_seq_one_letter_code
_entity_poly.pdbx_strand_id
1 'polypeptide(L)'
;MKITSFIADFAKYPLETIFVTDGYDFPEDDHLHIRRENVVAITFEGNLFPLSHLENSRIQAICDYVVDYFLDSPEYGIEKAKNIAEQMAAYGYEYVWEDKIAPKPAAPGEAPANSNIRRTIAASYPVPKVEDVGFYIDPDVWFLLCRNVLRIENTMLMGPTGAGKTEILYHLSKAMGKELSIQDMGTVQDAQSALLGVHRLNKEGHSVFEFAPFISHIKSGGMVLLDELNR
;
A
#
# COMPACT_ATOMS: atom_id res chain seq x y z
N MET A 1 -7.05 0.97 17.14
CA MET A 1 -8.30 0.57 16.48
C MET A 1 -9.02 -0.49 17.27
N LYS A 2 -10.11 -0.09 17.93
CA LYS A 2 -11.06 -0.96 18.62
C LYS A 2 -12.02 -1.58 17.61
N ILE A 3 -12.17 -2.89 17.61
CA ILE A 3 -13.11 -3.61 16.73
C ILE A 3 -14.24 -4.16 17.58
N THR A 4 -15.49 -3.91 17.19
CA THR A 4 -16.67 -4.42 17.88
C THR A 4 -17.63 -5.10 16.93
N SER A 5 -18.26 -6.17 17.39
CA SER A 5 -19.38 -6.83 16.71
C SER A 5 -20.15 -7.69 17.71
N PHE A 6 -21.24 -8.32 17.26
CA PHE A 6 -22.02 -9.25 18.06
C PHE A 6 -21.33 -10.61 18.14
N ILE A 7 -20.56 -10.84 19.20
CA ILE A 7 -19.70 -12.03 19.33
C ILE A 7 -20.44 -13.37 19.20
N ALA A 8 -21.71 -13.41 19.57
CA ALA A 8 -22.56 -14.60 19.43
C ALA A 8 -22.68 -15.09 17.98
N ASP A 9 -22.61 -14.18 17.00
CA ASP A 9 -22.70 -14.54 15.57
C ASP A 9 -21.41 -15.17 15.03
N PHE A 10 -20.28 -14.95 15.69
CA PHE A 10 -18.99 -15.58 15.35
C PHE A 10 -18.79 -16.87 16.13
N ALA A 11 -19.17 -16.88 17.41
CA ALA A 11 -18.97 -18.00 18.32
C ALA A 11 -19.76 -19.27 17.95
N LYS A 12 -20.72 -19.17 17.02
CA LYS A 12 -21.45 -20.33 16.47
C LYS A 12 -20.65 -21.12 15.43
N TYR A 13 -19.53 -20.58 14.95
CA TYR A 13 -18.63 -21.24 14.01
C TYR A 13 -17.37 -21.76 14.71
N PRO A 14 -16.71 -22.78 14.17
CA PRO A 14 -15.42 -23.25 14.67
C PRO A 14 -14.37 -22.13 14.70
N LEU A 15 -13.41 -22.25 15.61
CA LEU A 15 -12.21 -21.41 15.62
C LEU A 15 -11.50 -21.52 14.26
N GLU A 16 -10.87 -20.45 13.79
CA GLU A 16 -10.23 -20.35 12.45
C GLU A 16 -11.19 -20.22 11.27
N THR A 17 -12.49 -20.05 11.53
CA THR A 17 -13.42 -19.64 10.46
C THR A 17 -13.07 -18.25 9.95
N ILE A 18 -12.93 -18.12 8.63
CA ILE A 18 -12.69 -16.83 7.95
C ILE A 18 -14.04 -16.20 7.61
N PHE A 19 -14.18 -14.93 7.95
CA PHE A 19 -15.37 -14.13 7.69
C PHE A 19 -15.05 -12.96 6.76
N VAL A 20 -16.03 -12.57 5.96
CA VAL A 20 -16.01 -11.33 5.18
C VAL A 20 -17.22 -10.50 5.53
N THR A 21 -17.04 -9.18 5.58
CA THR A 21 -18.12 -8.21 5.75
C THR A 21 -17.90 -7.03 4.81
N ASP A 22 -18.98 -6.61 4.16
CA ASP A 22 -19.09 -5.40 3.36
C ASP A 22 -19.86 -4.29 4.09
N GLY A 23 -20.29 -4.53 5.34
CA GLY A 23 -20.99 -3.57 6.18
C GLY A 23 -20.24 -3.29 7.47
N TYR A 24 -19.75 -2.06 7.58
CA TYR A 24 -19.08 -1.56 8.77
C TYR A 24 -19.37 -0.07 8.98
N ASP A 25 -19.19 0.37 10.22
CA ASP A 25 -19.30 1.75 10.64
C ASP A 25 -18.05 2.16 11.42
N PHE A 26 -17.77 3.47 11.41
CA PHE A 26 -16.81 4.09 12.31
C PHE A 26 -17.54 5.05 13.27
N PRO A 27 -18.06 4.57 14.42
CA PRO A 27 -18.71 5.44 15.40
C PRO A 27 -17.77 6.50 15.98
N GLU A 28 -16.48 6.19 16.03
CA GLU A 28 -15.38 7.06 16.45
C GLU A 28 -14.17 6.80 15.54
N ASP A 29 -13.23 7.74 15.45
CA ASP A 29 -12.07 7.66 14.54
C ASP A 29 -11.20 6.40 14.74
N ASP A 30 -11.15 5.86 15.96
CA ASP A 30 -10.41 4.63 16.28
C ASP A 30 -11.32 3.42 16.59
N HIS A 31 -12.58 3.45 16.17
CA HIS A 31 -13.57 2.41 16.46
C HIS A 31 -14.21 1.88 15.18
N LEU A 32 -13.88 0.65 14.80
CA LEU A 32 -14.55 -0.11 13.74
C LEU A 32 -15.68 -0.97 14.32
N HIS A 33 -16.91 -0.76 13.86
CA HIS A 33 -18.07 -1.59 14.21
C HIS A 33 -18.51 -2.40 12.99
N ILE A 34 -18.59 -3.72 13.14
CA ILE A 34 -19.03 -4.62 12.06
C ILE A 34 -20.53 -4.86 12.18
N ARG A 35 -21.27 -4.51 11.13
CA ARG A 35 -22.73 -4.69 11.07
C ARG A 35 -23.07 -6.16 10.96
N ARG A 36 -24.08 -6.58 11.71
CA ARG A 36 -24.45 -7.98 11.89
C ARG A 36 -24.93 -8.63 10.59
N GLU A 37 -25.76 -7.92 9.85
CA GLU A 37 -26.44 -8.37 8.64
C GLU A 37 -25.50 -8.57 7.44
N ASN A 38 -24.26 -8.08 7.55
CA ASN A 38 -23.29 -8.11 6.47
C ASN A 38 -22.21 -9.19 6.62
N VAL A 39 -22.13 -9.85 7.78
CA VAL A 39 -21.11 -10.87 8.04
C VAL A 39 -21.45 -12.16 7.32
N VAL A 40 -20.51 -12.65 6.52
CA VAL A 40 -20.58 -13.92 5.80
C VAL A 40 -19.42 -14.80 6.26
N ALA A 41 -19.73 -16.00 6.75
CA ALA A 41 -18.72 -17.04 6.97
C ALA A 41 -18.31 -17.62 5.62
N ILE A 42 -17.02 -17.63 5.34
CA ILE A 42 -16.49 -18.00 4.02
C ILE A 42 -15.91 -19.41 4.07
N THR A 43 -14.92 -19.65 4.90
CA THR A 43 -14.26 -20.97 4.95
C THR A 43 -13.81 -21.35 6.35
N PHE A 44 -13.77 -22.66 6.57
CA PHE A 44 -13.16 -23.29 7.72
C PHE A 44 -12.34 -24.49 7.24
N GLU A 45 -11.07 -24.59 7.64
CA GLU A 45 -10.12 -25.66 7.25
C GLU A 45 -10.07 -25.93 5.72
N GLY A 46 -10.20 -24.88 4.90
CA GLY A 46 -10.17 -25.00 3.44
C GLY A 46 -11.49 -25.46 2.79
N ASN A 47 -12.55 -25.64 3.58
CA ASN A 47 -13.88 -25.94 3.06
C ASN A 47 -14.74 -24.67 3.05
N LEU A 48 -15.49 -24.45 1.98
CA LEU A 48 -16.37 -23.30 1.82
C LEU A 48 -17.70 -23.53 2.54
N PHE A 49 -18.20 -22.53 3.26
CA PHE A 49 -19.58 -22.53 3.75
C PHE A 49 -20.56 -22.27 2.60
N PRO A 50 -21.80 -22.77 2.66
CA PRO A 50 -22.79 -22.55 1.60
C PRO A 50 -23.09 -21.05 1.39
N LEU A 51 -22.91 -20.56 0.16
CA LEU A 51 -23.15 -19.17 -0.21
C LEU A 51 -24.52 -18.93 -0.87
N SER A 52 -25.36 -19.96 -0.95
CA SER A 52 -26.66 -19.94 -1.65
C SER A 52 -27.68 -18.94 -1.09
N HIS A 53 -27.43 -18.39 0.10
CA HIS A 53 -28.28 -17.38 0.73
C HIS A 53 -27.95 -15.95 0.27
N LEU A 54 -26.94 -15.76 -0.60
CA LEU A 54 -26.52 -14.47 -1.13
C LEU A 54 -27.04 -14.26 -2.55
N GLU A 55 -27.24 -13.00 -2.93
CA GLU A 55 -27.53 -12.63 -4.32
C GLU A 55 -26.28 -12.76 -5.19
N ASN A 56 -26.44 -13.15 -6.46
CA ASN A 56 -25.31 -13.41 -7.38
C ASN A 56 -24.33 -12.22 -7.51
N SER A 57 -24.85 -10.98 -7.53
CA SER A 57 -24.01 -9.77 -7.59
C SER A 57 -23.10 -9.63 -6.35
N ARG A 58 -23.63 -9.98 -5.18
CA ARG A 58 -22.90 -9.96 -3.91
C ARG A 58 -21.93 -11.13 -3.80
N ILE A 59 -22.32 -12.32 -4.29
CA ILE A 59 -21.42 -13.48 -4.40
C ILE A 59 -20.19 -13.10 -5.22
N GLN A 60 -20.39 -12.52 -6.40
CA GLN A 60 -19.30 -12.13 -7.29
C GLN A 60 -18.30 -11.21 -6.58
N ALA A 61 -18.77 -10.14 -5.92
CA ALA A 61 -17.91 -9.19 -5.23
C ALA A 61 -17.17 -9.80 -4.03
N ILE A 62 -17.85 -10.61 -3.21
CA ILE A 62 -17.25 -11.27 -2.04
C ILE A 62 -16.20 -12.29 -2.48
N CYS A 63 -16.54 -13.14 -3.45
CA CYS A 63 -15.64 -14.19 -3.95
C CYS A 63 -14.41 -13.57 -4.63
N ASP A 64 -14.59 -12.49 -5.41
CA ASP A 64 -13.49 -11.76 -6.03
C ASP A 64 -12.47 -11.29 -4.97
N TYR A 65 -12.97 -10.64 -3.90
CA TYR A 65 -12.17 -10.16 -2.79
C TYR A 65 -11.50 -11.29 -2.00
N VAL A 66 -12.23 -12.37 -1.69
CA VAL A 66 -11.67 -13.52 -0.94
C VAL A 66 -10.56 -14.19 -1.72
N VAL A 67 -10.79 -14.52 -2.99
CA VAL A 67 -9.79 -15.21 -3.82
C VAL A 67 -8.54 -14.35 -3.96
N ASP A 68 -8.73 -13.04 -4.12
CA ASP A 68 -7.64 -12.09 -4.15
C ASP A 68 -6.88 -12.04 -2.81
N TYR A 69 -7.58 -12.00 -1.67
CA TYR A 69 -6.95 -12.06 -0.34
C TYR A 69 -6.13 -13.35 -0.14
N PHE A 70 -6.65 -14.50 -0.54
CA PHE A 70 -5.95 -15.78 -0.41
C PHE A 70 -4.68 -15.85 -1.26
N LEU A 71 -4.75 -15.34 -2.48
CA LEU A 71 -3.60 -15.25 -3.37
C LEU A 71 -2.53 -14.27 -2.85
N ASP A 72 -2.91 -13.20 -2.14
CA ASP A 72 -1.98 -12.19 -1.58
C ASP A 72 -1.42 -12.57 -0.22
N SER A 73 -2.11 -13.44 0.50
CA SER A 73 -1.69 -13.84 1.84
C SER A 73 -0.54 -14.85 1.77
N PRO A 74 0.58 -14.59 2.46
CA PRO A 74 1.69 -15.54 2.54
C PRO A 74 1.32 -16.84 3.28
N GLU A 75 0.19 -16.85 4.01
CA GLU A 75 -0.31 -18.00 4.77
C GLU A 75 -1.12 -19.00 3.91
N TYR A 76 -1.84 -18.49 2.90
CA TYR A 76 -2.75 -19.32 2.10
C TYR A 76 -2.15 -19.73 0.76
N GLY A 77 -1.59 -18.77 0.02
CA GLY A 77 -0.94 -19.01 -1.26
C GLY A 77 -1.88 -19.46 -2.39
N ILE A 78 -1.27 -19.80 -3.53
CA ILE A 78 -1.96 -20.05 -4.81
C ILE A 78 -2.84 -21.30 -4.77
N GLU A 79 -2.38 -22.38 -4.16
CA GLU A 79 -3.09 -23.66 -4.15
C GLU A 79 -4.41 -23.58 -3.38
N LYS A 80 -4.40 -22.97 -2.18
CA LYS A 80 -5.63 -22.78 -1.41
C LYS A 80 -6.58 -21.80 -2.09
N ALA A 81 -6.06 -20.72 -2.68
CA ALA A 81 -6.89 -19.77 -3.40
C ALA A 81 -7.61 -20.42 -4.59
N LYS A 82 -6.90 -21.29 -5.33
CA LYS A 82 -7.48 -22.05 -6.44
C LYS A 82 -8.58 -22.99 -5.96
N ASN A 83 -8.32 -23.74 -4.90
CA ASN A 83 -9.29 -24.67 -4.34
C ASN A 83 -10.56 -23.96 -3.84
N ILE A 84 -10.41 -22.81 -3.18
CA ILE A 84 -11.57 -22.01 -2.73
C ILE A 84 -12.32 -21.41 -3.91
N ALA A 85 -11.63 -20.92 -4.96
CA ALA A 85 -12.27 -20.39 -6.16
C ALA A 85 -13.11 -21.46 -6.88
N GLU A 86 -12.60 -22.69 -6.99
CA GLU A 86 -13.33 -23.83 -7.56
C GLU A 86 -14.59 -24.17 -6.75
N GLN A 87 -14.51 -24.15 -5.42
CA GLN A 87 -15.69 -24.35 -4.56
C GLN A 87 -16.71 -23.20 -4.70
N MET A 88 -16.24 -21.96 -4.84
CA MET A 88 -17.09 -20.78 -5.03
C MET A 88 -17.80 -20.79 -6.39
N ALA A 89 -17.18 -21.37 -7.43
CA ALA A 89 -17.80 -21.51 -8.75
C ALA A 89 -19.13 -22.27 -8.71
N ALA A 90 -19.25 -23.26 -7.80
CA ALA A 90 -20.49 -24.01 -7.59
C ALA A 90 -21.66 -23.14 -7.11
N TYR A 91 -21.39 -21.95 -6.57
CA TYR A 91 -22.37 -20.99 -6.07
C TYR A 91 -22.57 -19.78 -7.01
N GLY A 92 -22.00 -19.82 -8.22
CA GLY A 92 -22.19 -18.76 -9.23
C GLY A 92 -21.10 -17.70 -9.27
N TYR A 93 -19.92 -17.98 -8.70
CA TYR A 93 -18.74 -17.14 -8.91
C TYR A 93 -18.13 -17.39 -10.28
N GLU A 94 -18.10 -16.35 -11.12
CA GLU A 94 -17.49 -16.40 -12.45
C GLU A 94 -16.08 -15.77 -12.39
N TYR A 95 -15.07 -16.51 -12.82
CA TYR A 95 -13.68 -16.01 -12.84
C TYR A 95 -12.88 -16.60 -13.99
N VAL A 96 -11.88 -15.83 -14.43
CA VAL A 96 -10.82 -16.29 -15.32
C VAL A 96 -9.56 -16.41 -14.50
N TRP A 97 -9.04 -17.62 -14.34
CA TRP A 97 -7.92 -17.87 -13.43
C TRP A 97 -6.64 -17.16 -13.88
N GLU A 98 -6.40 -17.14 -15.19
CA GLU A 98 -5.28 -16.45 -15.82
C GLU A 98 -5.28 -14.97 -15.48
N ASP A 99 -6.44 -14.31 -15.48
CA ASP A 99 -6.57 -12.88 -15.14
C ASP A 99 -6.35 -12.62 -13.64
N LYS A 100 -6.64 -13.62 -12.79
CA LYS A 100 -6.43 -13.54 -11.33
C LYS A 100 -4.96 -13.64 -10.93
N ILE A 101 -4.18 -14.39 -11.69
CA ILE A 101 -2.74 -14.54 -11.50
C ILE A 101 -1.94 -13.54 -12.36
N ALA A 102 -2.57 -12.98 -13.41
CA ALA A 102 -1.93 -11.99 -14.26
C ALA A 102 -1.61 -10.72 -13.45
N PRO A 103 -0.44 -10.13 -13.67
CA PRO A 103 -0.15 -8.82 -13.12
C PRO A 103 -1.13 -7.80 -13.71
N LYS A 104 -2.05 -7.27 -12.89
CA LYS A 104 -3.01 -6.23 -13.31
C LYS A 104 -2.21 -5.01 -13.80
N PRO A 105 -2.35 -4.57 -15.07
CA PRO A 105 -1.65 -3.39 -15.55
C PRO A 105 -2.20 -2.14 -14.85
N ALA A 106 -1.33 -1.38 -14.19
CA ALA A 106 -1.70 -0.10 -13.61
C ALA A 106 -1.66 0.99 -14.69
N ALA A 107 -2.82 1.56 -15.04
CA ALA A 107 -2.87 2.89 -15.64
C ALA A 107 -2.53 3.92 -14.54
N PRO A 108 -1.60 4.86 -14.78
CA PRO A 108 -1.26 5.88 -13.80
C PRO A 108 -2.46 6.81 -13.57
N GLY A 109 -3.02 6.80 -12.36
CA GLY A 109 -4.00 7.80 -11.90
C GLY A 109 -5.38 7.29 -11.49
N GLU A 110 -5.77 6.06 -11.84
CA GLU A 110 -7.07 5.50 -11.44
C GLU A 110 -6.87 4.12 -10.79
N ALA A 111 -6.65 4.12 -9.48
CA ALA A 111 -6.69 2.89 -8.68
C ALA A 111 -8.03 2.84 -7.93
N PRO A 112 -8.99 1.98 -8.34
CA PRO A 112 -10.20 1.76 -7.56
C PRO A 112 -9.84 1.29 -6.15
N ALA A 113 -10.62 1.73 -5.16
CA ALA A 113 -10.27 1.68 -3.75
C ALA A 113 -10.02 0.26 -3.18
N ASN A 114 -10.32 -0.82 -3.90
CA ASN A 114 -10.37 -2.17 -3.34
C ASN A 114 -9.65 -3.28 -4.16
N SER A 115 -8.65 -2.96 -4.99
CA SER A 115 -7.84 -4.01 -5.66
C SER A 115 -6.35 -3.97 -5.34
N ASN A 116 -5.85 -5.06 -4.74
CA ASN A 116 -4.50 -5.68 -4.84
C ASN A 116 -3.33 -4.77 -5.24
N ILE A 117 -3.15 -3.68 -4.52
CA ILE A 117 -2.05 -2.75 -4.79
C ILE A 117 -0.69 -3.45 -4.60
N ARG A 118 -0.60 -4.40 -3.66
CA ARG A 118 0.62 -5.17 -3.39
C ARG A 118 1.03 -6.04 -4.58
N ARG A 119 0.12 -6.81 -5.16
CA ARG A 119 0.41 -7.71 -6.29
C ARG A 119 0.81 -6.93 -7.55
N THR A 120 0.10 -5.82 -7.79
CA THR A 120 0.39 -4.89 -8.89
C THR A 120 1.77 -4.23 -8.73
N ILE A 121 2.08 -3.78 -7.52
CA ILE A 121 3.40 -3.24 -7.18
C ILE A 121 4.47 -4.30 -7.33
N ALA A 122 4.27 -5.51 -6.79
CA ALA A 122 5.26 -6.57 -6.84
C ALA A 122 5.63 -6.98 -8.27
N ALA A 123 4.67 -6.94 -9.20
CA ALA A 123 4.91 -7.20 -10.60
C ALA A 123 5.66 -6.06 -11.31
N SER A 124 5.33 -4.79 -10.99
CA SER A 124 5.89 -3.62 -11.65
C SER A 124 7.24 -3.18 -11.05
N TYR A 125 7.41 -3.40 -9.75
CA TYR A 125 8.52 -2.97 -8.90
C TYR A 125 8.93 -4.12 -7.99
N PRO A 126 9.55 -5.18 -8.54
CA PRO A 126 10.00 -6.31 -7.73
C PRO A 126 11.03 -5.87 -6.69
N VAL A 127 11.08 -6.57 -5.56
CA VAL A 127 12.07 -6.30 -4.51
C VAL A 127 13.48 -6.52 -5.09
N PRO A 128 14.38 -5.53 -5.01
CA PRO A 128 15.74 -5.68 -5.48
C PRO A 128 16.46 -6.80 -4.73
N LYS A 129 17.30 -7.57 -5.43
CA LYS A 129 18.07 -8.62 -4.80
C LYS A 129 19.29 -8.06 -4.10
N VAL A 130 19.78 -8.79 -3.11
CA VAL A 130 20.98 -8.40 -2.33
C VAL A 130 22.20 -8.25 -3.25
N GLU A 131 22.29 -9.03 -4.33
CA GLU A 131 23.39 -8.94 -5.29
C GLU A 131 23.39 -7.62 -6.07
N ASP A 132 22.22 -7.01 -6.26
CA ASP A 132 22.04 -5.79 -7.04
C ASP A 132 22.24 -4.52 -6.20
N VAL A 133 21.88 -4.58 -4.90
CA VAL A 133 21.84 -3.40 -4.01
C VAL A 133 22.81 -3.48 -2.84
N GLY A 134 23.39 -4.65 -2.57
CA GLY A 134 24.40 -4.86 -1.51
C GLY A 134 23.85 -5.02 -0.09
N PHE A 135 22.52 -4.98 0.10
CA PHE A 135 21.87 -5.20 1.41
C PHE A 135 20.49 -5.85 1.25
N TYR A 136 20.00 -6.47 2.33
CA TYR A 136 18.66 -7.05 2.37
C TYR A 136 17.60 -5.97 2.55
N ILE A 137 16.57 -6.01 1.70
CA ILE A 137 15.39 -5.16 1.80
C ILE A 137 14.20 -6.05 2.17
N ASP A 138 13.51 -5.69 3.25
CA ASP A 138 12.26 -6.33 3.63
C ASP A 138 11.19 -6.08 2.54
N PRO A 139 10.55 -7.14 1.99
CA PRO A 139 9.54 -6.98 0.95
C PRO A 139 8.36 -6.07 1.33
N ASP A 140 7.89 -6.12 2.57
CA ASP A 140 6.77 -5.29 3.02
C ASP A 140 7.17 -3.82 3.06
N VAL A 141 8.40 -3.52 3.50
CA VAL A 141 8.96 -2.15 3.47
C VAL A 141 9.08 -1.65 2.03
N TRP A 142 9.62 -2.46 1.11
CA TRP A 142 9.75 -2.08 -0.29
C TRP A 142 8.40 -1.78 -0.94
N PHE A 143 7.43 -2.68 -0.78
CA PHE A 143 6.11 -2.52 -1.38
C PHE A 143 5.33 -1.36 -0.75
N LEU A 144 5.49 -1.12 0.55
CA LEU A 144 4.93 0.06 1.21
C LEU A 144 5.52 1.35 0.62
N LEU A 145 6.83 1.42 0.42
CA LEU A 145 7.48 2.58 -0.18
C LEU A 145 7.01 2.82 -1.62
N CYS A 146 6.94 1.77 -2.45
CA CYS A 146 6.39 1.88 -3.80
C CYS A 146 4.94 2.38 -3.77
N ARG A 147 4.10 1.84 -2.88
CA ARG A 147 2.71 2.28 -2.70
C ARG A 147 2.63 3.76 -2.40
N ASN A 148 3.44 4.24 -1.45
CA ASN A 148 3.40 5.62 -1.01
C ASN A 148 3.85 6.58 -2.12
N VAL A 149 4.87 6.20 -2.91
CA VAL A 149 5.27 7.02 -4.07
C VAL A 149 4.16 7.06 -5.13
N LEU A 150 3.48 5.94 -5.41
CA LEU A 150 2.36 5.90 -6.37
C LEU A 150 1.15 6.70 -5.88
N ARG A 151 0.92 6.76 -4.56
CA ARG A 151 -0.18 7.51 -3.94
C ARG A 151 0.19 8.96 -3.60
N ILE A 152 1.43 9.37 -3.83
CA ILE A 152 1.95 10.71 -3.47
C ILE A 152 1.77 10.97 -1.97
N GLU A 153 2.09 9.97 -1.15
CA GLU A 153 2.04 10.04 0.32
C GLU A 153 3.39 10.46 0.91
N ASN A 154 3.36 11.48 1.77
CA ASN A 154 4.53 11.88 2.55
C ASN A 154 4.90 10.74 3.51
N THR A 155 6.14 10.26 3.42
CA THR A 155 6.61 9.09 4.17
C THR A 155 7.82 9.45 5.03
N MET A 156 7.74 9.14 6.32
CA MET A 156 8.86 9.30 7.25
C MET A 156 9.54 7.94 7.48
N LEU A 157 10.85 7.88 7.26
CA LEU A 157 11.66 6.70 7.51
C LEU A 157 12.44 6.85 8.83
N MET A 158 12.13 6.02 9.82
CA MET A 158 12.81 6.00 11.12
C MET A 158 13.67 4.75 11.27
N GLY A 159 14.82 4.88 11.94
CA GLY A 159 15.73 3.77 12.22
C GLY A 159 17.17 4.25 12.45
N PRO A 160 18.07 3.35 12.88
CA PRO A 160 19.45 3.72 13.18
C PRO A 160 20.20 4.25 11.94
N THR A 161 21.23 5.05 12.16
CA THR A 161 22.15 5.48 11.10
C THR A 161 22.85 4.26 10.50
N GLY A 162 23.03 4.25 9.17
CA GLY A 162 23.63 3.10 8.46
C GLY A 162 22.67 1.96 8.14
N ALA A 163 21.39 2.04 8.50
CA ALA A 163 20.38 1.02 8.14
C ALA A 163 19.92 1.05 6.67
N GLY A 164 20.57 1.83 5.81
CA GLY A 164 20.22 1.91 4.38
C GLY A 164 18.99 2.78 4.05
N LYS A 165 18.53 3.66 4.94
CA LYS A 165 17.34 4.54 4.72
C LYS A 165 17.48 5.48 3.51
N THR A 166 18.64 6.09 3.33
CA THR A 166 18.92 6.96 2.18
C THR A 166 19.16 6.11 0.92
N GLU A 167 19.84 4.97 1.07
CA GLU A 167 20.18 4.07 -0.04
C GLU A 167 18.95 3.40 -0.66
N ILE A 168 17.98 2.93 0.15
CA ILE A 168 16.74 2.33 -0.36
C ILE A 168 15.94 3.30 -1.23
N LEU A 169 15.96 4.60 -0.91
CA LEU A 169 15.29 5.63 -1.71
C LEU A 169 15.97 5.86 -3.07
N TYR A 170 17.29 5.71 -3.14
CA TYR A 170 18.03 5.77 -4.40
C TYR A 170 17.69 4.60 -5.32
N HIS A 171 17.55 3.39 -4.78
CA HIS A 171 17.08 2.24 -5.57
C HIS A 171 15.61 2.38 -5.97
N LEU A 172 14.77 2.91 -5.09
CA LEU A 172 13.35 3.16 -5.36
C LEU A 172 13.16 4.17 -6.49
N SER A 173 13.91 5.28 -6.47
CA SER A 173 13.82 6.31 -7.51
C SER A 173 14.23 5.77 -8.89
N LYS A 174 15.28 4.95 -8.94
CA LYS A 174 15.69 4.21 -10.14
C LYS A 174 14.61 3.26 -10.65
N ALA A 175 14.04 2.43 -9.76
CA ALA A 175 12.99 1.48 -10.13
C ALA A 175 11.75 2.18 -10.69
N MET A 176 11.45 3.39 -10.19
CA MET A 176 10.27 4.17 -10.61
C MET A 176 10.56 5.18 -11.72
N GLY A 177 11.81 5.29 -12.19
CA GLY A 177 12.20 6.28 -13.20
C GLY A 177 11.98 7.73 -12.76
N LYS A 178 12.08 8.01 -11.45
CA LYS A 178 11.89 9.34 -10.88
C LYS A 178 13.23 9.95 -10.47
N GLU A 179 13.37 11.25 -10.67
CA GLU A 179 14.50 12.01 -10.09
C GLU A 179 14.41 11.99 -8.57
N LEU A 180 15.56 11.86 -7.88
CA LEU A 180 15.66 11.97 -6.43
C LEU A 180 16.54 13.17 -6.08
N SER A 181 15.94 14.17 -5.44
CA SER A 181 16.67 15.31 -4.88
C SER A 181 16.82 15.14 -3.37
N ILE A 182 18.04 15.30 -2.86
CA ILE A 182 18.34 15.16 -1.43
C ILE A 182 18.62 16.56 -0.86
N GLN A 183 17.92 16.88 0.22
CA GLN A 183 18.15 18.06 1.04
C GLN A 183 18.61 17.59 2.42
N ASP A 184 19.89 17.79 2.73
CA ASP A 184 20.41 17.57 4.06
C ASP A 184 19.89 18.67 4.99
N MET A 185 19.08 18.31 5.98
CA MET A 185 18.54 19.21 6.99
C MET A 185 19.44 19.31 8.22
N GLY A 186 20.38 18.39 8.41
CA GLY A 186 21.28 18.39 9.58
C GLY A 186 22.27 19.55 9.58
N THR A 187 22.49 20.17 8.42
CA THR A 187 23.35 21.35 8.23
C THR A 187 22.58 22.66 8.11
N VAL A 188 21.25 22.62 8.13
CA VAL A 188 20.39 23.80 7.95
C VAL A 188 20.25 24.56 9.26
N GLN A 189 20.73 25.81 9.27
CA GLN A 189 20.55 26.72 10.43
C GLN A 189 19.25 27.52 10.37
N ASP A 190 18.84 27.91 9.16
CA ASP A 190 17.57 28.61 8.92
C ASP A 190 16.79 27.91 7.82
N ALA A 191 15.69 27.26 8.21
CA ALA A 191 14.82 26.54 7.30
C ALA A 191 14.16 27.46 6.28
N GLN A 192 13.91 28.74 6.63
CA GLN A 192 13.27 29.68 5.70
C GLN A 192 14.19 29.95 4.51
N SER A 193 15.45 30.31 4.78
CA SER A 193 16.45 30.52 3.73
C SER A 193 16.73 29.25 2.93
N ALA A 194 16.82 28.10 3.58
CA ALA A 194 17.18 26.83 2.94
C ALA A 194 16.06 26.22 2.07
N LEU A 195 14.79 26.43 2.45
CA LEU A 195 13.65 25.84 1.74
C LEU A 195 12.92 26.84 0.84
N LEU A 196 12.86 28.12 1.19
CA LEU A 196 12.18 29.15 0.39
C LEU A 196 13.17 29.95 -0.46
N GLY A 197 14.21 30.48 0.19
CA GLY A 197 15.18 31.38 -0.46
C GLY A 197 15.41 32.66 0.33
N VAL A 198 16.21 33.55 -0.26
CA VAL A 198 16.67 34.78 0.40
C VAL A 198 16.66 35.96 -0.55
N HIS A 199 16.60 37.18 0.00
CA HIS A 199 16.83 38.38 -0.78
C HIS A 199 18.34 38.61 -0.97
N ARG A 200 18.77 38.81 -2.22
CA ARG A 200 20.12 39.25 -2.56
C ARG A 200 20.09 40.58 -3.33
N LEU A 201 21.12 41.39 -3.12
CA LEU A 201 21.32 42.59 -3.92
C LEU A 201 21.88 42.18 -5.28
N ASN A 202 21.22 42.64 -6.35
CA ASN A 202 21.71 42.46 -7.71
C ASN A 202 22.85 43.46 -8.01
N LYS A 203 23.47 43.34 -9.19
CA LYS A 203 24.58 44.24 -9.63
C LYS A 203 24.16 45.71 -9.76
N GLU A 204 22.87 46.00 -9.80
CA GLU A 204 22.28 47.34 -9.90
C GLU A 204 21.88 47.91 -8.53
N GLY A 205 22.07 47.16 -7.43
CA GLY A 205 21.74 47.58 -6.07
C GLY A 205 20.28 47.34 -5.66
N HIS A 206 19.48 46.64 -6.48
CA HIS A 206 18.11 46.28 -6.14
C HIS A 206 18.06 44.95 -5.37
N SER A 207 17.18 44.88 -4.37
CA SER A 207 16.90 43.63 -3.64
C SER A 207 16.00 42.74 -4.49
N VAL A 208 16.49 41.55 -4.83
CA VAL A 208 15.77 40.54 -5.62
C VAL A 208 15.68 39.25 -4.80
N PHE A 209 14.52 38.60 -4.82
CA PHE A 209 14.34 37.31 -4.17
C PHE A 209 14.97 36.20 -5.01
N GLU A 210 15.88 35.44 -4.42
CA GLU A 210 16.50 34.26 -5.00
C GLU A 210 15.93 33.01 -4.33
N PHE A 211 15.26 32.18 -5.12
CA PHE A 211 14.66 30.93 -4.62
C PHE A 211 15.72 29.92 -4.21
N ALA A 212 15.46 29.19 -3.13
CA ALA A 212 16.28 28.06 -2.75
C ALA A 212 16.18 26.92 -3.77
N PRO A 213 17.23 26.09 -3.95
CA PRO A 213 17.19 24.90 -4.82
C PRO A 213 16.04 23.95 -4.49
N PHE A 214 15.63 23.87 -3.22
CA PHE A 214 14.47 23.09 -2.79
C PHE A 214 13.21 23.39 -3.62
N ILE A 215 12.98 24.67 -3.96
CA ILE A 215 11.83 25.10 -4.77
C ILE A 215 11.86 24.51 -6.18
N SER A 216 13.04 24.32 -6.78
CA SER A 216 13.14 23.62 -8.07
C SER A 216 12.88 22.13 -7.94
N HIS A 217 13.30 21.49 -6.84
CA HIS A 217 13.09 20.06 -6.62
C HIS A 217 11.59 19.72 -6.49
N ILE A 218 10.83 20.50 -5.71
CA ILE A 218 9.37 20.29 -5.61
C ILE A 218 8.63 20.54 -6.93
N LYS A 219 9.18 21.35 -7.83
CA LYS A 219 8.59 21.62 -9.15
C LYS A 219 8.89 20.54 -10.18
N SER A 220 9.90 19.68 -9.97
CA SER A 220 10.29 18.66 -10.96
C SER A 220 9.33 17.47 -11.02
N GLY A 221 8.46 17.30 -10.01
CA GLY A 221 7.60 16.11 -9.89
C GLY A 221 8.36 14.84 -9.53
N GLY A 222 9.64 14.97 -9.17
CA GLY A 222 10.49 13.92 -8.62
C GLY A 222 10.23 13.65 -7.15
N MET A 223 11.06 12.77 -6.59
CA MET A 223 11.09 12.47 -5.16
C MET A 223 12.03 13.46 -4.47
N VAL A 224 11.61 13.97 -3.31
CA VAL A 224 12.44 14.88 -2.49
C VAL A 224 12.65 14.23 -1.13
N LEU A 225 13.91 14.00 -0.76
CA LEU A 225 14.31 13.51 0.54
C LEU A 225 14.79 14.68 1.41
N LEU A 226 14.14 14.88 2.54
CA LEU A 226 14.62 15.73 3.63
C LEU A 226 15.39 14.85 4.63
N ASP A 227 16.71 14.77 4.47
CA ASP A 227 17.56 13.90 5.29
C ASP A 227 17.93 14.57 6.62
N GLU A 228 18.17 13.79 7.67
CA GLU A 228 18.53 14.25 9.02
C GLU A 228 17.57 15.30 9.65
N LEU A 229 16.27 15.22 9.35
CA LEU A 229 15.20 16.10 9.89
C LEU A 229 15.11 16.18 11.43
N ASN A 230 15.74 15.27 12.15
CA ASN A 230 15.68 15.16 13.60
C ASN A 230 16.75 15.97 14.34
N ARG A 231 17.68 16.59 13.63
CA ARG A 231 18.71 17.46 14.21
C ARG A 231 18.19 18.88 14.37
#